data_AF-A0A3R9MKE3-F1
#
_entry.id   AF-A0A3R9MKE3-F1
#
_cell.length_a   1.000
_cell.length_b   1.000
_cell.length_c   1.000
_cell.angle_alpha   90.00
_cell.angle_beta   90.00
_cell.angle_gamma   90.00
#
_symmetry.space_group_name_H-M   'P 1'
#
loop_
_entity.id
_entity.type
_entity.pdbx_description
1 polymer ?
#
loop_
_entity_poly.entity_id
_entity_poly.type
_entity_poly.pdbx_seq_one_letter_code
_entity_poly.pdbx_strand_id
1 'polypeptide(L)'
;MTKKLAAAAALLVASFGAQAQQKPTLAPQDKTQPSPRLNPFQEHARQLSDQMARDLRLNGYQKTRLQAINEEKQAKIVAINQKNAGNTKLIKEQCDAVCKERDKELQSVLSTDQYSNYYDSRRTYNTFSMSYGSKAANAIFVNSVQNPLPASSNGSTVGPARSTAAPATRTRQ
;
A
#
# COMPACT_ATOMS: atom_id res chain seq x y z
N MET A 1 26.10 20.44 -59.03
CA MET A 1 24.98 20.18 -59.97
C MET A 1 24.17 19.04 -59.37
N THR A 2 22.87 19.13 -59.01
CA THR A 2 21.64 19.41 -59.81
C THR A 2 21.40 18.36 -60.90
N LYS A 3 20.24 17.69 -61.12
CA LYS A 3 18.88 17.59 -60.52
C LYS A 3 18.41 16.11 -60.78
N LYS A 4 17.34 15.50 -60.25
CA LYS A 4 16.13 15.91 -59.49
C LYS A 4 16.17 15.24 -58.08
N LEU A 5 15.15 15.05 -57.21
CA LEU A 5 13.68 15.25 -57.14
C LEU A 5 12.71 14.26 -57.87
N ALA A 6 12.07 13.36 -57.08
CA ALA A 6 10.78 12.71 -57.37
C ALA A 6 10.03 12.49 -56.04
N ALA A 7 8.73 12.75 -55.99
CA ALA A 7 7.92 12.68 -54.76
C ALA A 7 6.84 11.59 -54.85
N ALA A 8 6.56 10.92 -53.73
CA ALA A 8 5.43 10.01 -53.58
C ALA A 8 4.55 10.54 -52.43
N ALA A 9 3.46 11.23 -52.77
CA ALA A 9 2.44 11.63 -51.81
C ALA A 9 1.43 10.49 -51.63
N ALA A 10 1.33 9.94 -50.42
CA ALA A 10 0.24 9.07 -50.02
C ALA A 10 -0.70 9.84 -49.07
N LEU A 11 -2.00 9.72 -49.30
CA LEU A 11 -3.05 10.50 -48.64
C LEU A 11 -3.76 9.71 -47.54
N LEU A 12 -4.16 10.43 -46.49
CA LEU A 12 -5.11 10.00 -45.44
C LEU A 12 -4.55 8.88 -44.51
N VAL A 13 -5.03 8.68 -43.29
CA VAL A 13 -6.29 9.08 -42.64
C VAL A 13 -6.04 9.84 -41.33
N ALA A 14 -6.89 10.82 -41.02
CA ALA A 14 -6.93 11.44 -39.69
C ALA A 14 -7.75 10.59 -38.72
N SER A 15 -7.09 10.04 -37.69
CA SER A 15 -7.76 9.32 -36.59
C SER A 15 -7.40 9.95 -35.24
N PHE A 16 -8.19 10.93 -34.81
CA PHE A 16 -8.23 11.41 -33.43
C PHE A 16 -8.88 10.34 -32.52
N GLY A 17 -8.20 9.20 -32.39
CA GLY A 17 -8.54 8.18 -31.40
C GLY A 17 -8.15 8.68 -30.02
N ALA A 18 -9.13 9.05 -29.20
CA ALA A 18 -8.89 9.42 -27.82
C ALA A 18 -8.16 8.27 -27.09
N GLN A 19 -7.15 8.60 -26.29
CA GLN A 19 -6.60 7.64 -25.32
C GLN A 19 -7.62 7.44 -24.20
N ALA A 20 -8.65 6.65 -24.51
CA ALA A 20 -9.60 6.13 -23.55
C ALA A 20 -8.82 5.47 -22.43
N GLN A 21 -9.18 5.82 -21.19
CA GLN A 21 -8.43 5.46 -19.99
C GLN A 21 -8.14 3.96 -19.97
N GLN A 22 -6.86 3.59 -19.76
CA GLN A 22 -6.52 2.27 -19.25
C GLN A 22 -7.03 2.15 -17.81
N LYS A 23 -8.36 2.04 -17.67
CA LYS A 23 -9.00 1.49 -16.48
C LYS A 23 -8.31 0.14 -16.22
N PRO A 24 -7.72 -0.08 -15.04
CA PRO A 24 -7.25 -1.41 -14.69
C PRO A 24 -8.41 -2.38 -14.84
N THR A 25 -8.28 -3.36 -15.74
CA THR A 25 -9.32 -4.35 -15.94
C THR A 25 -9.42 -5.18 -14.67
N LEU A 26 -10.38 -4.83 -13.82
CA LEU A 26 -10.75 -5.59 -12.63
C LEU A 26 -11.35 -6.92 -13.11
N ALA A 27 -10.47 -7.87 -13.43
CA ALA A 27 -10.82 -9.26 -13.58
C ALA A 27 -11.61 -9.68 -12.32
N PRO A 28 -12.68 -10.49 -12.46
CA PRO A 28 -13.49 -10.90 -11.32
C PRO A 28 -12.60 -11.51 -10.23
N GLN A 29 -12.43 -10.81 -9.11
CA GLN A 29 -11.64 -11.35 -8.01
C GLN A 29 -12.38 -12.54 -7.42
N ASP A 30 -11.75 -13.71 -7.52
CA ASP A 30 -12.12 -14.88 -6.76
C ASP A 30 -12.12 -14.50 -5.27
N LYS A 31 -13.29 -14.60 -4.64
CA LYS A 31 -13.49 -14.20 -3.24
C LYS A 31 -12.83 -15.14 -2.23
N THR A 32 -12.23 -16.25 -2.70
CA THR A 32 -11.37 -17.11 -1.89
C THR A 32 -9.91 -16.65 -1.86
N GLN A 33 -9.48 -15.82 -2.81
CA GLN A 33 -8.14 -15.24 -2.80
C GLN A 33 -8.09 -14.08 -1.79
N PRO A 34 -7.08 -14.03 -0.91
CA PRO A 34 -6.87 -12.87 -0.07
C PRO A 34 -6.52 -11.67 -0.96
N SER A 35 -7.42 -10.68 -1.02
CA SER A 35 -7.11 -9.38 -1.64
C SER A 35 -5.79 -8.84 -1.07
N PRO A 36 -4.99 -8.06 -1.84
CA PRO A 36 -3.77 -7.42 -1.33
C PRO A 36 -4.06 -6.40 -0.22
N ARG A 37 -4.29 -6.91 1.00
CA ARG A 37 -4.39 -6.13 2.23
C ARG A 37 -3.01 -5.50 2.43
N LEU A 38 -2.96 -4.17 2.37
CA LEU A 38 -1.76 -3.41 2.68
C LEU A 38 -1.22 -3.86 4.03
N ASN A 39 0.10 -4.03 4.13
CA ASN A 39 0.73 -4.35 5.42
C ASN A 39 0.35 -3.24 6.41
N PRO A 40 -0.01 -3.51 7.69
CA PRO A 40 -0.54 -2.48 8.59
C PRO A 40 0.29 -1.19 8.69
N PHE A 41 1.61 -1.23 8.47
CA PHE A 41 2.43 -0.01 8.38
C PHE A 41 2.21 0.80 7.09
N GLN A 42 1.96 0.15 5.95
CA GLN A 42 1.60 0.80 4.69
C GLN A 42 0.20 1.40 4.79
N GLU A 43 -0.75 0.71 5.43
CA GLU A 43 -2.08 1.29 5.70
C GLU A 43 -1.96 2.55 6.56
N HIS A 44 -1.17 2.51 7.63
CA HIS A 44 -0.92 3.66 8.49
C HIS A 44 -0.22 4.83 7.76
N ALA A 45 0.79 4.55 6.94
CA ALA A 45 1.44 5.54 6.08
C ALA A 45 0.46 6.17 5.07
N ARG A 46 -0.44 5.36 4.52
CA ARG A 46 -1.50 5.81 3.62
C ARG A 46 -2.54 6.67 4.33
N GLN A 47 -3.04 6.27 5.51
CA GLN A 47 -3.98 7.06 6.31
C GLN A 47 -3.43 8.47 6.61
N LEU A 48 -2.14 8.56 7.00
CA LEU A 48 -1.44 9.83 7.20
C LEU A 48 -1.36 10.65 5.90
N SER A 49 -1.01 9.99 4.79
CA SER A 49 -0.89 10.64 3.47
C SER A 49 -2.23 11.16 2.98
N ASP A 50 -3.31 10.39 3.12
CA ASP A 50 -4.67 10.77 2.76
C ASP A 50 -5.18 11.93 3.64
N GLN A 51 -4.78 12.01 4.92
CA GLN A 51 -5.04 13.19 5.75
C GLN A 51 -4.28 14.42 5.24
N MET A 52 -2.94 14.37 5.21
CA MET A 52 -2.10 15.49 4.77
C MET A 52 -2.47 15.97 3.35
N ALA A 53 -2.90 15.07 2.47
CA ALA A 53 -3.38 15.38 1.13
C ALA A 53 -4.69 16.20 1.08
N ARG A 54 -5.54 16.10 2.11
CA ARG A 54 -6.74 16.94 2.28
C ARG A 54 -6.35 18.26 2.94
N ASP A 55 -5.70 18.19 4.10
CA ASP A 55 -5.35 19.33 4.95
C ASP A 55 -4.52 20.37 4.17
N LEU A 56 -3.53 19.92 3.39
CA LEU A 56 -2.64 20.76 2.58
C LEU A 56 -3.14 20.99 1.14
N ARG A 57 -4.35 20.53 0.82
CA ARG A 57 -5.03 20.69 -0.48
C ARG A 57 -4.15 20.31 -1.68
N LEU A 58 -3.42 19.19 -1.58
CA LEU A 58 -2.36 18.81 -2.50
C LEU A 58 -2.87 18.50 -3.92
N ASN A 59 -2.04 18.79 -4.93
CA ASN A 59 -2.27 18.34 -6.32
C ASN A 59 -1.86 16.86 -6.52
N GLY A 60 -2.19 16.27 -7.68
CA GLY A 60 -1.95 14.85 -7.96
C GLY A 60 -0.48 14.41 -7.82
N TYR A 61 0.46 15.19 -8.36
CA TYR A 61 1.90 14.93 -8.22
C TYR A 61 2.35 14.98 -6.75
N GLN A 62 1.90 16.00 -6.02
CA GLN A 62 2.23 16.18 -4.60
C GLN A 62 1.72 15.04 -3.74
N LYS A 63 0.50 14.52 -3.99
CA LYS A 63 -0.04 13.34 -3.28
C LYS A 63 0.82 12.10 -3.49
N THR A 64 1.21 11.80 -4.73
CA THR A 64 2.05 10.65 -5.05
C THR A 64 3.44 10.76 -4.40
N ARG A 65 4.05 11.95 -4.42
CA ARG A 65 5.35 12.20 -3.76
C ARG A 65 5.23 12.09 -2.23
N LEU A 66 4.21 12.69 -1.63
CA LEU A 66 3.91 12.59 -0.20
C LEU A 66 3.73 11.13 0.24
N GLN A 67 2.97 10.34 -0.50
CA GLN A 67 2.71 8.94 -0.18
C GLN A 67 4.01 8.14 -0.14
N ALA A 68 4.85 8.25 -1.18
CA ALA A 68 6.14 7.55 -1.23
C ALA A 68 7.08 7.96 -0.06
N ILE A 69 7.14 9.25 0.27
CA ILE A 69 7.89 9.77 1.42
C ILE A 69 7.36 9.16 2.73
N ASN A 70 6.05 9.19 2.96
CA ASN A 70 5.44 8.66 4.18
C ASN A 70 5.58 7.14 4.31
N GLU A 71 5.49 6.38 3.22
CA GLU A 71 5.72 4.94 3.22
C GLU A 71 7.17 4.59 3.59
N GLU A 72 8.16 5.29 3.03
CA GLU A 72 9.58 5.14 3.39
C GLU A 72 9.82 5.50 4.86
N LYS A 73 9.31 6.65 5.33
CA LYS A 73 9.52 7.10 6.71
C LYS A 73 8.81 6.20 7.72
N GLN A 74 7.64 5.67 7.39
CA GLN A 74 6.95 4.71 8.24
C GLN A 74 7.71 3.37 8.31
N ALA A 75 8.27 2.89 7.20
CA ALA A 75 9.12 1.70 7.20
C ALA A 75 10.39 1.90 8.05
N LYS A 76 11.04 3.07 7.97
CA LYS A 76 12.15 3.46 8.87
C LYS A 76 11.73 3.46 10.35
N ILE A 77 10.57 4.05 10.69
CA ILE A 77 10.02 4.03 12.05
C ILE A 77 9.77 2.59 12.53
N VAL A 78 9.24 1.70 11.70
CA VAL A 78 9.05 0.27 12.04
C VAL A 78 10.39 -0.41 12.34
N ALA A 79 11.39 -0.25 11.47
CA ALA A 79 12.71 -0.83 11.68
C ALA A 79 13.39 -0.30 12.96
N ILE A 80 13.22 0.99 13.28
CA ILE A 80 13.71 1.61 14.54
C ILE A 80 13.03 0.97 15.77
N ASN A 81 11.70 0.81 15.74
CA ASN A 81 10.96 0.21 16.86
C ASN A 81 11.34 -1.27 17.07
N GLN A 82 11.54 -2.02 15.99
CA GLN A 82 11.99 -3.42 16.04
C GLN A 82 13.43 -3.54 16.55
N LYS A 83 14.37 -2.76 16.00
CA LYS A 83 15.81 -2.84 16.33
C LYS A 83 16.12 -2.41 17.76
N ASN A 84 15.41 -1.42 18.29
CA ASN A 84 15.71 -0.81 19.59
C ASN A 84 14.64 -1.15 20.66
N ALA A 85 13.91 -2.26 20.50
CA ALA A 85 12.81 -2.66 21.37
C ALA A 85 13.20 -2.63 22.87
N GLY A 86 12.34 -2.04 23.70
CA GLY A 86 12.60 -1.79 25.12
C GLY A 86 13.38 -0.50 25.42
N ASN A 87 14.13 0.07 24.48
CA ASN A 87 14.85 1.34 24.67
C ASN A 87 14.04 2.54 24.13
N THR A 88 12.98 2.90 24.86
CA THR A 88 12.04 3.97 24.48
C THR A 88 12.71 5.32 24.20
N LYS A 89 13.80 5.66 24.92
CA LYS A 89 14.57 6.90 24.68
C LYS A 89 15.20 6.88 23.29
N LEU A 90 15.91 5.81 22.94
CA LEU A 90 16.60 5.66 21.67
C LEU A 90 15.63 5.50 20.49
N ILE A 91 14.51 4.79 20.70
CA ILE A 91 13.40 4.74 19.74
C ILE A 91 12.91 6.16 19.44
N LYS A 92 12.62 6.97 20.47
CA LYS A 92 12.11 8.34 20.28
C LYS A 92 13.12 9.21 19.53
N GLU A 93 14.38 9.18 19.93
CA GLU A 93 15.44 10.00 19.31
C GLU A 93 15.64 9.67 17.82
N GLN A 94 15.65 8.38 17.46
CA GLN A 94 15.73 7.94 16.07
C GLN A 94 14.44 8.26 15.29
N CYS A 95 13.25 8.14 15.89
CA CYS A 95 11.99 8.55 15.25
C CYS A 95 11.90 10.07 15.04
N ASP A 96 12.39 10.87 15.98
CA ASP A 96 12.49 12.34 15.85
C ASP A 96 13.41 12.71 14.67
N ALA A 97 14.48 11.95 14.43
CA ALA A 97 15.37 12.13 13.28
C ALA A 97 14.68 11.80 11.95
N VAL A 98 13.94 10.69 11.86
CA VAL A 98 13.15 10.32 10.67
C VAL A 98 12.07 11.37 10.36
N CYS A 99 11.46 11.97 11.37
CA CYS A 99 10.53 13.09 11.17
C CYS A 99 11.23 14.34 10.60
N LYS A 100 12.48 14.61 10.99
CA LYS A 100 13.30 15.70 10.41
C LYS A 100 13.75 15.40 8.96
N GLU A 101 13.87 14.14 8.56
CA GLU A 101 14.02 13.79 7.13
C GLU A 101 12.75 14.17 6.37
N ARG A 102 11.57 13.81 6.89
CA ARG A 102 10.28 14.12 6.26
C ARG A 102 10.08 15.63 6.07
N ASP A 103 10.42 16.45 7.07
CA ASP A 103 10.38 17.91 6.97
C ASP A 103 11.20 18.40 5.76
N LYS A 104 12.45 17.96 5.61
CA LYS A 104 13.34 18.34 4.49
C LYS A 104 12.82 17.90 3.13
N GLU A 105 12.31 16.67 3.03
CA GLU A 105 11.83 16.14 1.74
C GLU A 105 10.53 16.80 1.28
N LEU A 106 9.62 17.09 2.20
CA LEU A 106 8.38 17.82 1.88
C LEU A 106 8.64 19.28 1.47
N GLN A 107 9.71 19.91 1.97
CA GLN A 107 10.15 21.23 1.50
C GLN A 107 10.49 21.25 -0.01
N SER A 108 10.78 20.09 -0.63
CA SER A 108 11.02 19.97 -2.08
C SER A 108 9.76 19.62 -2.92
N VAL A 109 8.62 19.38 -2.27
CA VAL A 109 7.38 18.88 -2.90
C VAL A 109 6.23 19.88 -2.75
N LEU A 110 6.17 20.58 -1.62
CA LEU A 110 5.11 21.53 -1.29
C LEU A 110 5.44 22.94 -1.82
N SER A 111 4.41 23.75 -2.12
CA SER A 111 4.63 25.20 -2.26
C SER A 111 4.98 25.83 -0.91
N THR A 112 5.48 27.06 -0.90
CA THR A 112 5.80 27.81 0.33
C THR A 112 4.63 27.80 1.31
N ASP A 113 3.42 28.14 0.86
CA ASP A 113 2.22 28.21 1.70
C ASP A 113 1.80 26.83 2.23
N GLN A 114 1.90 25.80 1.38
CA GLN A 114 1.63 24.41 1.80
C GLN A 114 2.67 23.91 2.79
N TYR A 115 3.94 24.32 2.65
CA TYR A 115 5.00 23.97 3.58
C TYR A 115 4.84 24.69 4.93
N SER A 116 4.40 25.94 4.96
CA SER A 116 4.05 26.65 6.21
C SER A 116 2.89 25.96 6.93
N ASN A 117 1.77 25.70 6.23
CA ASN A 117 0.63 24.97 6.79
C ASN A 117 1.01 23.55 7.29
N TYR A 118 1.92 22.89 6.58
CA TYR A 118 2.53 21.64 7.03
C TYR A 118 3.36 21.82 8.30
N TYR A 119 4.21 22.85 8.37
CA TYR A 119 5.16 23.07 9.45
C TYR A 119 4.46 23.38 10.78
N ASP A 120 3.35 24.11 10.74
CA ASP A 120 2.49 24.35 11.91
C ASP A 120 1.81 23.05 12.36
N SER A 121 1.32 22.26 11.41
CA SER A 121 0.62 20.99 11.65
C SER A 121 1.55 19.79 11.95
N ARG A 122 2.87 19.92 11.72
CA ARG A 122 3.81 18.77 11.71
C ARG A 122 3.87 18.00 13.01
N ARG A 123 3.56 18.65 14.15
CA ARG A 123 3.51 17.98 15.46
C ARG A 123 2.41 16.91 15.49
N THR A 124 1.25 17.21 14.91
CA THR A 124 0.13 16.27 14.77
C THR A 124 0.51 15.12 13.84
N TYR A 125 1.10 15.42 12.69
CA TYR A 125 1.56 14.42 11.72
C TYR A 125 2.70 13.52 12.28
N ASN A 126 3.61 14.06 13.10
CA ASN A 126 4.65 13.29 13.78
C ASN A 126 4.07 12.36 14.86
N THR A 127 3.18 12.88 15.70
CA THR A 127 2.46 12.09 16.71
C THR A 127 1.67 10.96 16.06
N PHE A 128 1.04 11.21 14.90
CA PHE A 128 0.39 10.15 14.12
C PHE A 128 1.41 9.09 13.70
N SER A 129 2.46 9.44 12.94
CA SER A 129 3.51 8.49 12.49
C SER A 129 4.10 7.63 13.61
N MET A 130 4.37 8.25 14.77
CA MET A 130 4.92 7.57 15.95
C MET A 130 3.90 6.66 16.64
N SER A 131 2.60 6.96 16.56
CA SER A 131 1.54 6.13 17.17
C SER A 131 1.41 4.73 16.57
N TYR A 132 2.08 4.44 15.44
CA TYR A 132 2.17 3.09 14.91
C TYR A 132 2.78 2.11 15.94
N GLY A 133 3.83 2.50 16.67
CA GLY A 133 4.53 1.57 17.58
C GLY A 133 3.62 0.98 18.68
N SER A 134 2.76 1.80 19.28
CA SER A 134 1.81 1.35 20.31
C SER A 134 0.55 0.68 19.75
N LYS A 135 0.13 1.04 18.52
CA LYS A 135 -0.99 0.39 17.83
C LYS A 135 -0.61 -0.96 17.19
N ALA A 136 0.64 -1.12 16.74
CA ALA A 136 1.11 -2.28 15.99
C ALA A 136 1.05 -3.58 16.80
N ALA A 137 1.33 -3.54 18.11
CA ALA A 137 1.18 -4.71 18.97
C ALA A 137 -0.27 -5.24 18.95
N ASN A 138 -1.25 -4.34 19.04
CA ASN A 138 -2.68 -4.67 18.94
C ASN A 138 -3.06 -5.10 17.51
N ALA A 139 -2.55 -4.44 16.47
CA ALA A 139 -2.85 -4.78 15.08
C ALA A 139 -2.29 -6.16 14.68
N ILE A 140 -1.08 -6.53 15.14
CA ILE A 140 -0.48 -7.85 14.94
C ILE A 140 -1.31 -8.92 15.66
N PHE A 141 -1.70 -8.67 16.92
CA PHE A 141 -2.57 -9.57 17.67
C PHE A 141 -3.93 -9.79 16.98
N VAL A 142 -4.64 -8.72 16.64
CA VAL A 142 -5.94 -8.79 15.94
C VAL A 142 -5.79 -9.49 14.58
N ASN A 143 -4.71 -9.24 13.84
CA ASN A 143 -4.45 -9.94 12.58
C ASN A 143 -4.20 -11.44 12.79
N SER A 144 -3.49 -11.85 13.85
CA SER A 144 -3.28 -13.27 14.18
C SER A 144 -4.53 -13.99 14.68
N VAL A 145 -5.49 -13.28 15.28
CA VAL A 145 -6.81 -13.82 15.65
C VAL A 145 -7.74 -13.90 14.44
N GLN A 146 -7.72 -12.89 13.57
CA GLN A 146 -8.58 -12.81 12.38
C GLN A 146 -8.10 -13.70 11.23
N ASN A 147 -6.79 -13.92 11.14
CA ASN A 147 -6.13 -14.77 10.14
C ASN A 147 -5.11 -15.65 10.89
N PRO A 148 -5.56 -16.66 11.65
CA PRO A 148 -4.65 -17.61 12.30
C PRO A 148 -3.81 -18.32 11.23
N LEU A 149 -2.57 -18.68 11.58
CA LEU A 149 -1.78 -19.56 10.72
C LEU A 149 -2.58 -20.84 10.44
N PRO A 150 -2.67 -21.30 9.18
CA PRO A 150 -3.40 -22.51 8.87
C PRO A 150 -2.83 -23.66 9.70
N ALA A 151 -3.69 -24.38 10.41
CA ALA A 151 -3.28 -25.39 11.37
C ALA A 151 -2.63 -26.59 10.65
N SER A 152 -1.32 -26.50 10.43
CA SER A 152 -0.49 -27.54 9.82
C SER A 152 -0.26 -28.70 10.78
N SER A 153 -1.35 -29.39 11.13
CA SER A 153 -1.25 -30.79 11.52
C SER A 153 -0.62 -31.56 10.37
N ASN A 154 0.27 -32.51 10.67
CA ASN A 154 1.11 -33.15 9.66
C ASN A 154 0.29 -34.04 8.71
N GLY A 155 -0.13 -33.47 7.57
CA GLY A 155 -0.75 -34.19 6.45
C GLY A 155 -2.27 -34.40 6.50
N SER A 156 -2.95 -34.09 7.62
CA SER A 156 -4.38 -34.40 7.78
C SER A 156 -5.31 -33.32 7.19
N THR A 157 -5.82 -33.55 5.98
CA THR A 157 -6.89 -32.75 5.38
C THR A 157 -8.28 -33.26 5.82
N VAL A 158 -8.99 -32.47 6.62
CA VAL A 158 -10.39 -32.79 7.00
C VAL A 158 -11.33 -32.39 5.87
N GLY A 159 -11.49 -33.29 4.89
CA GLY A 159 -12.54 -33.20 3.89
C GLY A 159 -13.92 -33.62 4.44
N PRO A 160 -15.04 -33.20 3.81
CA PRO A 160 -16.37 -33.63 4.22
C PRO A 160 -16.53 -35.14 4.08
N ALA A 161 -17.22 -35.77 5.05
CA ALA A 161 -17.34 -37.22 5.12
C ALA A 161 -18.03 -37.82 3.89
N ARG A 162 -17.37 -38.78 3.23
CA ARG A 162 -17.92 -39.50 2.08
C ARG A 162 -18.98 -40.51 2.56
N SER A 163 -20.25 -40.16 2.46
CA SER A 163 -21.37 -41.05 2.78
C SER A 163 -21.27 -42.36 1.98
N THR A 164 -21.05 -43.48 2.67
CA THR A 164 -20.98 -44.82 2.07
C THR A 164 -22.39 -45.31 1.75
N ALA A 165 -22.77 -45.27 0.47
CA ALA A 165 -23.98 -45.94 0.00
C ALA A 165 -23.84 -47.47 0.16
N ALA A 166 -24.90 -48.13 0.61
CA ALA A 166 -24.90 -49.56 0.87
C ALA A 166 -24.92 -50.39 -0.44
N PRO A 167 -24.23 -51.55 -0.49
CA PRO A 167 -24.27 -52.45 -1.63
C PRO A 167 -25.58 -53.23 -1.66
N ALA A 168 -26.30 -53.18 -2.78
CA ALA A 168 -27.52 -53.94 -3.00
C ALA A 168 -27.52 -54.61 -4.39
N THR A 169 -27.00 -55.83 -4.48
CA THR A 169 -27.23 -56.70 -5.64
C THR A 169 -27.43 -58.14 -5.22
N ARG A 170 -28.39 -58.80 -5.86
CA ARG A 170 -28.94 -60.12 -5.51
C ARG A 170 -28.79 -61.02 -6.72
N THR A 171 -27.89 -62.00 -6.67
CA THR A 171 -27.65 -62.92 -7.80
C THR A 171 -28.09 -64.33 -7.42
N ARG A 172 -28.81 -64.97 -8.34
CA ARG A 172 -29.38 -66.32 -8.23
C ARG A 172 -28.93 -67.12 -9.45
N GLN A 173 -28.26 -68.24 -9.21
CA GLN A 173 -28.37 -69.47 -10.00
C GLN A 173 -28.43 -70.62 -9.01
#